data_AF-A0A6L9IM49-F1
#
_entry.id   AF-A0A6L9IM49-F1
#
_cell.length_a   1.000
_cell.length_b   1.000
_cell.length_c   1.000
_cell.angle_alpha   90.00
_cell.angle_beta   90.00
_cell.angle_gamma   90.00
#
_symmetry.space_group_name_H-M   'P 1'
#
loop_
_entity.id
_entity.type
_entity.pdbx_description
1 polymer ?
#
loop_
_entity_poly.entity_id
_entity_poly.type
_entity_poly.pdbx_seq_one_letter_code
_entity_poly.pdbx_strand_id
1 'polypeptide(L)'
;MESLEITAPTAAIASPEAGTAEIIDETLIAQEAAAIERIKVLRPQLGDDVVILGHHYQRDEVVQFADFVGDSYQLSKEGAAVDAKYIVFAGVHFMAESAVILGREDQTVILPNMQAGCSMADMANAEQVLTAWDELEQVFMDDPENHIMPITYMNSAANLKSFVGMHGGTVCTSSNARGALEWAFAQRGKVLFFPDQHLGRNTGKDMGVPLDEMVVWNPFKPFGGLTDEEILNAKIILWRGHCSVHQQFRPG
;
A
#
# COMPACT_ATOMS: atom_id res chain seq x y z
N MET A 1 33.27 40.33 -19.37
CA MET A 1 33.20 39.15 -18.49
C MET A 1 32.87 39.70 -17.12
N GLU A 2 31.58 39.86 -16.84
CA GLU A 2 31.08 40.41 -15.57
C GLU A 2 29.98 39.48 -15.12
N SER A 3 30.26 38.73 -14.05
CA SER A 3 29.42 37.69 -13.48
C SER A 3 28.41 38.33 -12.53
N LEU A 4 27.12 38.25 -12.87
CA LEU A 4 26.01 38.54 -11.97
C LEU A 4 25.82 37.36 -11.02
N GLU A 5 26.28 37.50 -9.77
CA GLU A 5 25.90 36.60 -8.69
C GLU A 5 24.50 36.96 -8.17
N ILE A 6 23.54 36.05 -8.37
CA ILE A 6 22.22 36.12 -7.76
C ILE A 6 22.33 35.50 -6.37
N THR A 7 22.32 36.34 -5.33
CA THR A 7 22.19 35.89 -3.94
C THR A 7 20.70 35.77 -3.59
N ALA A 8 20.24 34.54 -3.32
CA ALA A 8 18.91 34.30 -2.77
C ALA A 8 18.89 34.68 -1.27
N PRO A 9 17.83 35.29 -0.74
CA PRO A 9 17.74 35.58 0.69
C PRO A 9 17.50 34.28 1.46
N THR A 10 18.43 33.91 2.33
CA THR A 10 18.23 32.87 3.34
C THR A 10 17.27 33.42 4.39
N ALA A 11 15.97 33.14 4.25
CA ALA A 11 15.02 33.35 5.34
C ALA A 11 15.33 32.33 6.43
N ALA A 12 15.83 32.80 7.58
CA ALA A 12 15.91 31.99 8.78
C ALA A 12 14.49 31.55 9.17
N ILE A 13 14.25 30.25 9.16
CA ILE A 13 13.03 29.65 9.72
C ILE A 13 13.13 29.86 11.23
N ALA A 14 12.41 30.84 11.75
CA ALA A 14 12.33 31.05 13.20
C ALA A 14 11.67 29.81 13.83
N SER A 15 12.34 29.21 14.81
CA SER A 15 11.72 28.20 15.67
C SER A 15 10.48 28.83 16.34
N PRO A 16 9.33 28.13 16.40
CA PRO A 16 8.14 28.70 17.03
C PRO A 16 8.42 29.02 18.50
N GLU A 17 8.01 30.21 18.94
CA GLU A 17 8.11 30.64 20.34
C GLU A 17 7.26 29.71 21.23
N ALA A 18 7.77 29.35 22.41
CA ALA A 18 7.17 28.36 23.30
C ALA A 18 5.67 28.56 23.58
N GLY A 19 5.19 29.81 23.65
CA GLY A 19 3.77 30.12 23.86
C GLY A 19 2.86 29.86 22.65
N THR A 20 3.39 29.80 21.43
CA THR A 20 2.59 29.41 20.26
C THR A 20 2.31 27.91 20.22
N ALA A 21 3.29 27.08 20.60
CA ALA A 21 3.12 25.64 20.66
C ALA A 21 2.08 25.22 21.72
N GLU A 22 2.10 25.83 22.90
CA GLU A 22 1.13 25.54 23.97
C GLU A 22 -0.31 25.93 23.58
N ILE A 23 -0.51 27.08 22.92
CA ILE A 23 -1.85 27.51 22.47
C ILE A 23 -2.40 26.59 21.36
N ILE A 24 -1.53 26.10 20.46
CA ILE A 24 -1.91 25.15 19.41
C ILE A 24 -2.33 23.80 20.04
N ASP A 25 -1.63 23.36 21.09
CA ASP A 25 -1.92 22.11 21.80
C ASP A 25 -3.27 22.17 22.54
N GLU A 26 -3.53 23.24 23.30
CA GLU A 26 -4.82 23.43 23.98
C GLU A 26 -6.00 23.51 23.01
N THR A 27 -5.81 24.17 21.87
CA THR A 27 -6.85 24.28 20.84
C THR A 27 -7.14 22.93 20.19
N LEU A 28 -6.09 22.13 19.91
CA LEU A 28 -6.22 20.80 19.33
C LEU A 28 -6.95 19.85 20.29
N ILE A 29 -6.57 19.85 21.57
CA ILE A 29 -7.23 19.07 22.62
C ILE A 29 -8.72 19.42 22.72
N ALA A 30 -9.06 20.71 22.69
CA ALA A 30 -10.45 21.15 22.73
C ALA A 30 -11.24 20.71 21.48
N GLN A 31 -10.62 20.73 20.31
CA GLN A 31 -11.22 20.24 19.06
C GLN A 31 -11.45 18.72 19.09
N GLU A 32 -10.46 17.95 19.57
CA GLU A 32 -10.57 16.51 19.74
C GLU A 32 -11.68 16.13 20.72
N ALA A 33 -11.76 16.79 21.88
CA ALA A 33 -12.83 16.58 22.85
C ALA A 33 -14.22 16.88 22.26
N ALA A 34 -14.34 17.99 21.51
CA ALA A 34 -15.59 18.33 20.84
C ALA A 34 -15.97 17.31 19.74
N ALA A 35 -15.00 16.78 19.00
CA ALA A 35 -15.22 15.73 18.01
C ALA A 35 -15.69 14.42 18.67
N ILE A 36 -15.06 14.01 19.76
CA ILE A 36 -15.43 12.83 20.56
C ILE A 36 -16.88 12.93 21.03
N GLU A 37 -17.27 14.06 21.62
CA GLU A 37 -18.65 14.25 22.09
C GLU A 37 -19.65 14.24 20.93
N ARG A 38 -19.28 14.83 19.78
CA ARG A 38 -20.12 14.80 18.58
C ARG A 38 -20.31 13.38 18.05
N ILE A 39 -19.26 12.55 18.04
CA ILE A 39 -19.35 11.14 17.64
C ILE A 39 -20.28 10.37 18.59
N LYS A 40 -20.13 10.56 19.92
CA LYS A 40 -21.00 9.90 20.93
C LYS A 40 -22.48 10.24 20.75
N VAL A 41 -22.79 11.46 20.30
CA VAL A 41 -24.17 11.91 20.07
C VAL A 41 -24.73 11.39 18.73
N LEU A 42 -23.93 11.43 17.66
CA LEU A 42 -24.38 11.08 16.32
C LEU A 42 -24.40 9.57 16.06
N ARG A 43 -23.43 8.82 16.60
CA ARG A 43 -23.29 7.40 16.32
C ARG A 43 -24.55 6.59 16.66
N PRO A 44 -25.21 6.77 17.82
CA PRO A 44 -26.45 6.06 18.11
C PRO A 44 -27.62 6.44 17.19
N GLN A 45 -27.62 7.67 16.65
CA GLN A 45 -28.68 8.12 15.72
C GLN A 45 -28.54 7.48 14.34
N LEU A 46 -27.31 7.14 13.95
CA LEU A 46 -27.01 6.46 12.70
C LEU A 46 -27.24 4.95 12.81
N GLY A 47 -27.19 4.38 14.01
CA GLY A 47 -27.52 2.99 14.28
C GLY A 47 -26.75 2.01 13.38
N ASP A 48 -27.45 1.01 12.88
CA ASP A 48 -26.87 -0.06 12.05
C ASP A 48 -26.60 0.37 10.59
N ASP A 49 -26.98 1.59 10.19
CA ASP A 49 -26.66 2.11 8.85
C ASP A 49 -25.17 2.41 8.68
N VAL A 50 -24.42 2.54 9.78
CA VAL A 50 -22.99 2.93 9.78
C VAL A 50 -22.13 1.93 10.54
N VAL A 51 -21.08 1.47 9.88
CA VAL A 51 -19.95 0.74 10.48
C VAL A 51 -18.67 1.56 10.39
N ILE A 52 -17.81 1.46 11.41
CA ILE A 52 -16.50 2.08 11.47
C ILE A 52 -15.44 0.97 11.52
N LEU A 53 -14.57 0.95 10.51
CA LEU A 53 -13.46 0.01 10.39
C LEU A 53 -12.16 0.71 10.80
N GLY A 54 -11.48 0.20 11.83
CA GLY A 54 -10.24 0.77 12.35
C GLY A 54 -9.03 -0.09 12.05
N HIS A 55 -8.04 0.43 11.34
CA HIS A 55 -6.77 -0.28 11.18
C HIS A 55 -5.95 -0.28 12.49
N HIS A 56 -5.18 -1.33 12.76
CA HIS A 56 -4.32 -1.45 13.96
C HIS A 56 -3.32 -0.31 14.20
N TYR A 57 -3.06 0.53 13.19
CA TYR A 57 -2.15 1.68 13.29
C TYR A 57 -2.86 3.00 13.58
N GLN A 58 -4.18 2.98 13.78
CA GLN A 58 -4.91 4.14 14.25
C GLN A 58 -4.59 4.44 15.71
N ARG A 59 -4.72 5.71 16.10
CA ARG A 59 -4.55 6.12 17.50
C ARG A 59 -5.72 5.59 18.35
N ASP A 60 -5.48 5.39 19.63
CA ASP A 60 -6.50 4.88 20.57
C ASP A 60 -7.76 5.76 20.58
N GLU A 61 -7.60 7.07 20.40
CA GLU A 61 -8.73 8.01 20.36
C GLU A 61 -9.65 7.79 19.15
N VAL A 62 -9.17 7.13 18.10
CA VAL A 62 -9.94 6.74 16.91
C VAL A 62 -10.43 5.30 17.04
N VAL A 63 -9.56 4.37 17.47
CA VAL A 63 -9.86 2.94 17.60
C VAL A 63 -11.02 2.69 18.56
N GLN A 64 -11.17 3.50 19.61
CA GLN A 64 -12.30 3.38 20.55
C GLN A 64 -13.70 3.47 19.90
N PHE A 65 -13.80 4.03 18.68
CA PHE A 65 -15.05 4.15 17.95
C PHE A 65 -15.24 3.08 16.86
N ALA A 66 -14.22 2.26 16.62
CA ALA A 66 -14.27 1.22 15.59
C ALA A 66 -15.11 0.03 16.06
N ASP A 67 -15.96 -0.49 15.16
CA ASP A 67 -16.72 -1.72 15.41
C ASP A 67 -15.87 -2.95 15.11
N PHE A 68 -14.94 -2.81 14.17
CA PHE A 68 -13.98 -3.82 13.79
C PHE A 68 -12.57 -3.24 13.77
N VAL A 69 -11.61 -4.02 14.27
CA VAL A 69 -10.20 -3.64 14.31
C VAL A 69 -9.37 -4.78 13.74
N GLY A 70 -8.58 -4.51 12.69
CA GLY A 70 -7.94 -5.56 11.92
C GLY A 70 -6.87 -5.09 10.94
N ASP A 71 -6.33 -6.06 10.19
CA ASP A 71 -5.55 -5.79 8.99
C ASP A 71 -6.44 -5.34 7.82
N SER A 72 -5.84 -4.79 6.76
CA SER A 72 -6.59 -4.21 5.64
C SER A 72 -7.53 -5.20 4.94
N TYR A 73 -7.12 -6.46 4.77
CA TYR A 73 -7.90 -7.44 4.01
C TYR A 73 -9.06 -7.98 4.84
N GLN A 74 -8.80 -8.27 6.12
CA GLN A 74 -9.85 -8.65 7.07
C GLN A 74 -10.91 -7.56 7.16
N LEU A 75 -10.50 -6.30 7.35
CA LEU A 75 -11.44 -5.18 7.46
C LEU A 75 -12.29 -5.02 6.19
N SER A 76 -11.69 -5.14 4.99
CA SER A 76 -12.49 -5.07 3.75
C SER A 76 -13.50 -6.21 3.63
N LYS A 77 -13.19 -7.43 4.11
CA LYS A 77 -14.17 -8.54 4.15
C LYS A 77 -15.28 -8.31 5.16
N GLU A 78 -14.93 -7.87 6.36
CA GLU A 78 -15.90 -7.59 7.42
C GLU A 78 -16.84 -6.46 6.99
N GLY A 79 -16.31 -5.38 6.41
CA GLY A 79 -17.10 -4.29 5.84
C GLY A 79 -18.08 -4.74 4.74
N ALA A 80 -17.66 -5.66 3.88
CA ALA A 80 -18.54 -6.21 2.84
C ALA A 80 -19.65 -7.13 3.38
N ALA A 81 -19.39 -7.79 4.52
CA ALA A 81 -20.30 -8.77 5.12
C ALA A 81 -21.39 -8.14 6.00
N VAL A 82 -21.23 -6.88 6.43
CA VAL A 82 -22.22 -6.20 7.30
C VAL A 82 -23.31 -5.51 6.50
N ASP A 83 -24.54 -5.49 7.01
CA ASP A 83 -25.68 -4.87 6.33
C ASP A 83 -25.62 -3.33 6.30
N ALA A 84 -24.66 -2.72 7.02
CA ALA A 84 -24.47 -1.27 7.05
C ALA A 84 -24.27 -0.68 5.65
N LYS A 85 -24.98 0.43 5.38
CA LYS A 85 -24.93 1.17 4.13
C LYS A 85 -23.69 2.05 4.01
N TYR A 86 -23.19 2.55 5.12
CA TYR A 86 -22.06 3.46 5.16
C TYR A 86 -20.90 2.85 5.95
N ILE A 87 -19.73 2.80 5.32
CA ILE A 87 -18.50 2.27 5.90
C ILE A 87 -17.54 3.44 6.10
N VAL A 88 -17.29 3.84 7.34
CA VAL A 88 -16.23 4.80 7.65
C VAL A 88 -14.93 4.04 7.83
N PHE A 89 -13.98 4.22 6.91
CA PHE A 89 -12.70 3.54 6.95
C PHE A 89 -11.65 4.42 7.64
N ALA A 90 -11.40 4.17 8.93
CA ALA A 90 -10.31 4.78 9.68
C ALA A 90 -8.98 4.11 9.31
N GLY A 91 -8.45 4.50 8.15
CA GLY A 91 -7.25 3.95 7.55
C GLY A 91 -6.65 4.91 6.52
N VAL A 92 -6.03 4.33 5.49
CA VAL A 92 -5.42 5.07 4.39
C VAL A 92 -6.11 4.75 3.07
N HIS A 93 -5.85 5.54 2.03
CA HIS A 93 -6.55 5.55 0.76
C HIS A 93 -6.71 4.16 0.11
N PHE A 94 -5.62 3.40 -0.06
CA PHE A 94 -5.68 2.08 -0.69
C PHE A 94 -6.53 1.06 0.08
N MET A 95 -6.65 1.21 1.41
CA MET A 95 -7.47 0.33 2.23
C MET A 95 -8.95 0.62 1.99
N ALA A 96 -9.31 1.90 1.93
CA ALA A 96 -10.66 2.33 1.58
C ALA A 96 -11.03 1.91 0.15
N GLU A 97 -10.13 2.06 -0.83
CA GLU A 97 -10.34 1.54 -2.19
C GLU A 97 -10.62 0.04 -2.19
N SER A 98 -9.89 -0.73 -1.38
CA SER A 98 -10.08 -2.18 -1.29
C SER A 98 -11.42 -2.56 -0.66
N ALA A 99 -11.89 -1.77 0.32
CA ALA A 99 -13.24 -1.92 0.86
C ALA A 99 -14.32 -1.58 -0.18
N VAL A 100 -14.09 -0.60 -1.06
CA VAL A 100 -15.00 -0.32 -2.19
C VAL A 100 -15.02 -1.50 -3.18
N ILE A 101 -13.85 -2.06 -3.52
CA ILE A 101 -13.75 -3.18 -4.47
C ILE A 101 -14.48 -4.43 -3.96
N LEU A 102 -14.42 -4.71 -2.65
CA LEU A 102 -15.05 -5.90 -2.05
C LEU A 102 -16.47 -5.65 -1.54
N GLY A 103 -16.85 -4.39 -1.32
CA GLY A 103 -18.14 -3.99 -0.81
C GLY A 103 -19.30 -4.29 -1.76
N ARG A 104 -20.52 -4.22 -1.23
CA ARG A 104 -21.73 -4.34 -2.04
C ARG A 104 -22.03 -3.04 -2.79
N GLU A 105 -22.78 -3.15 -3.87
CA GLU A 105 -23.16 -2.01 -4.72
C GLU A 105 -23.92 -0.90 -3.99
N ASP A 106 -24.66 -1.26 -2.93
CA ASP A 106 -25.44 -0.34 -2.12
C ASP A 106 -24.65 0.32 -0.98
N GLN A 107 -23.39 -0.09 -0.77
CA GLN A 107 -22.51 0.43 0.27
C GLN A 107 -21.70 1.64 -0.21
N THR A 108 -21.53 2.61 0.69
CA THR A 108 -20.68 3.79 0.47
C THR A 108 -19.52 3.78 1.46
N VAL A 109 -18.29 3.71 0.95
CA VAL A 109 -17.08 3.83 1.76
C VAL A 109 -16.67 5.30 1.88
N ILE A 110 -16.44 5.74 3.10
CA ILE A 110 -16.04 7.10 3.45
C ILE A 110 -14.65 7.03 4.07
N LEU A 111 -13.69 7.72 3.45
CA LEU A 111 -12.37 7.97 4.02
C LEU A 111 -12.37 9.35 4.67
N PRO A 112 -12.24 9.48 6.01
CA PRO A 112 -12.35 10.76 6.70
C PRO A 112 -11.33 11.81 6.24
N ASN A 113 -10.16 11.39 5.77
CA ASN A 113 -9.13 12.26 5.25
C ASN A 113 -8.52 11.67 3.96
N MET A 114 -8.83 12.28 2.82
CA MET A 114 -8.31 11.86 1.51
C MET A 114 -6.78 11.97 1.40
N GLN A 115 -6.13 12.77 2.26
CA GLN A 115 -4.68 12.88 2.31
C GLN A 115 -4.02 11.76 3.13
N ALA A 116 -4.80 10.86 3.73
CA ALA A 116 -4.27 9.70 4.44
C ALA A 116 -3.69 8.70 3.42
N GLY A 117 -2.43 8.93 3.02
CA GLY A 117 -1.69 8.10 2.08
C GLY A 117 -0.77 7.09 2.77
N CYS A 118 -0.16 6.23 1.95
CA CYS A 118 0.91 5.35 2.37
C CYS A 118 2.05 5.50 1.39
N SER A 119 3.20 5.99 1.85
CA SER A 119 4.36 6.23 1.00
C SER A 119 4.79 5.02 0.18
N MET A 120 4.52 3.81 0.66
CA MET A 120 4.75 2.57 -0.09
C MET A 120 3.83 2.43 -1.30
N ALA A 121 2.54 2.73 -1.16
CA ALA A 121 1.57 2.54 -2.23
C ALA A 121 1.94 3.40 -3.45
N ASP A 122 2.65 4.51 -3.21
CA ASP A 122 3.15 5.44 -4.23
C ASP A 122 4.50 5.03 -4.83
N MET A 123 5.17 3.97 -4.33
CA MET A 123 6.47 3.50 -4.85
C MET A 123 6.36 2.71 -6.16
N ALA A 124 5.15 2.36 -6.57
CA ALA A 124 4.84 1.88 -7.91
C ALA A 124 3.62 2.65 -8.43
N ASN A 125 3.65 3.02 -9.69
CA ASN A 125 2.49 3.59 -10.37
C ASN A 125 2.19 2.84 -11.66
N ALA A 126 0.98 3.05 -12.20
CA ALA A 126 0.51 2.31 -13.36
C ALA A 126 1.38 2.51 -14.60
N GLU A 127 1.88 3.72 -14.85
CA GLU A 127 2.76 4.00 -16.00
C GLU A 127 4.04 3.18 -15.90
N GLN A 128 4.69 3.17 -14.74
CA GLN A 128 5.91 2.40 -14.51
C GLN A 128 5.68 0.89 -14.63
N VAL A 129 4.56 0.38 -14.10
CA VAL A 129 4.24 -1.05 -14.17
C VAL A 129 3.95 -1.47 -15.60
N LEU A 130 3.25 -0.65 -16.38
CA LEU A 130 3.02 -0.88 -17.82
C LEU A 130 4.34 -0.87 -18.59
N THR A 131 5.20 0.13 -18.39
CA THR A 131 6.53 0.16 -19.01
C THR A 131 7.34 -1.09 -18.65
N ALA A 132 7.31 -1.51 -17.39
CA ALA A 132 8.02 -2.71 -16.97
C ALA A 132 7.46 -3.98 -17.64
N TRP A 133 6.14 -4.04 -17.82
CA TRP A 133 5.50 -5.15 -18.51
C TRP A 133 5.90 -5.20 -20.00
N ASP A 134 5.89 -4.06 -20.70
CA ASP A 134 6.31 -3.94 -22.10
C ASP A 134 7.80 -4.32 -22.28
N GLU A 135 8.66 -3.99 -21.32
CA GLU A 135 10.07 -4.41 -21.32
C GLU A 135 10.22 -5.92 -21.07
N LEU A 136 9.38 -6.50 -20.21
CA LEU A 136 9.34 -7.94 -20.02
C LEU A 136 8.79 -8.67 -21.26
N GLU A 137 7.82 -8.10 -21.98
CA GLU A 137 7.36 -8.63 -23.25
C GLU A 137 8.51 -8.82 -24.24
N GLN A 138 9.40 -7.84 -24.35
CA GLN A 138 10.58 -7.92 -25.22
C GLN A 138 11.53 -9.06 -24.82
N VAL A 139 11.79 -9.24 -23.52
CA VAL A 139 12.67 -10.31 -23.02
C VAL A 139 12.06 -11.69 -23.19
N PHE A 140 10.74 -11.82 -23.10
CA PHE A 140 10.00 -13.08 -23.22
C PHE A 140 9.39 -13.31 -24.60
N MET A 141 9.89 -12.64 -25.65
CA MET A 141 9.45 -12.81 -27.04
C MET A 141 7.93 -12.67 -27.20
N ASP A 142 7.37 -11.61 -26.63
CA ASP A 142 5.95 -11.26 -26.63
C ASP A 142 5.04 -12.25 -25.87
N ASP A 143 5.60 -13.07 -24.98
CA ASP A 143 4.83 -14.07 -24.18
C ASP A 143 5.09 -14.05 -22.65
N PRO A 144 5.21 -12.89 -21.99
CA PRO A 144 5.45 -12.87 -20.54
C PRO A 144 4.26 -13.44 -19.76
N GLU A 145 3.04 -13.45 -20.32
CA GLU A 145 1.86 -14.00 -19.67
C GLU A 145 1.95 -15.50 -19.42
N ASN A 146 2.69 -16.27 -20.21
CA ASN A 146 2.91 -17.69 -19.93
C ASN A 146 4.07 -17.94 -18.94
N HIS A 147 4.87 -16.92 -18.63
CA HIS A 147 6.09 -17.06 -17.83
C HIS A 147 6.02 -16.34 -16.48
N ILE A 148 5.31 -15.23 -16.38
CA ILE A 148 5.35 -14.32 -15.24
C ILE A 148 3.96 -14.23 -14.63
N MET A 149 3.89 -14.46 -13.32
CA MET A 149 2.72 -14.19 -12.53
C MET A 149 2.89 -12.88 -11.75
N PRO A 150 2.13 -11.82 -12.07
CA PRO A 150 2.20 -10.60 -11.28
C PRO A 150 1.50 -10.78 -9.93
N ILE A 151 2.15 -10.32 -8.87
CA ILE A 151 1.59 -10.23 -7.53
C ILE A 151 1.80 -8.82 -7.02
N THR A 152 0.72 -8.19 -6.57
CA THR A 152 0.83 -6.90 -5.87
C THR A 152 0.51 -7.05 -4.39
N TYR A 153 1.29 -6.40 -3.55
CA TYR A 153 0.95 -6.25 -2.13
C TYR A 153 -0.27 -5.32 -1.99
N MET A 154 -1.06 -5.54 -0.94
CA MET A 154 -2.30 -4.82 -0.65
C MET A 154 -2.10 -3.30 -0.61
N ASN A 155 -0.93 -2.87 -0.16
CA ASN A 155 -0.47 -1.48 -0.13
C ASN A 155 -0.06 -1.02 -1.54
N SER A 156 -1.05 -0.94 -2.43
CA SER A 156 -0.94 -0.53 -3.82
C SER A 156 -2.22 0.18 -4.24
N ALA A 157 -2.17 1.02 -5.27
CA ALA A 157 -3.38 1.66 -5.81
C ALA A 157 -4.32 0.65 -6.49
N ALA A 158 -5.62 0.95 -6.55
CA ALA A 158 -6.62 0.11 -7.21
C ALA A 158 -6.30 -0.19 -8.69
N ASN A 159 -5.72 0.76 -9.43
CA ASN A 159 -5.32 0.56 -10.82
C ASN A 159 -4.23 -0.52 -11.00
N LEU A 160 -3.32 -0.63 -10.04
CA LEU A 160 -2.31 -1.69 -10.00
C LEU A 160 -2.93 -3.05 -9.70
N LYS A 161 -3.92 -3.11 -8.80
CA LYS A 161 -4.70 -4.33 -8.56
C LYS A 161 -5.44 -4.77 -9.83
N SER A 162 -6.00 -3.81 -10.57
CA SER A 162 -6.64 -4.07 -11.87
C SER A 162 -5.66 -4.65 -12.90
N PHE A 163 -4.47 -4.05 -13.05
CA PHE A 163 -3.39 -4.59 -13.89
C PHE A 163 -3.07 -6.04 -13.53
N VAL A 164 -2.85 -6.32 -12.24
CA VAL A 164 -2.59 -7.69 -11.76
C VAL A 164 -3.72 -8.64 -12.15
N GLY A 165 -4.98 -8.24 -11.93
CA GLY A 165 -6.14 -9.06 -12.28
C GLY A 165 -6.27 -9.33 -13.78
N MET A 166 -6.00 -8.34 -14.63
CA MET A 166 -6.04 -8.49 -16.09
C MET A 166 -5.00 -9.49 -16.59
N HIS A 167 -3.81 -9.51 -15.97
CA HIS A 167 -2.75 -10.46 -16.30
C HIS A 167 -2.84 -11.78 -15.52
N GLY A 168 -3.99 -12.07 -14.90
CA GLY A 168 -4.27 -13.35 -14.23
C GLY A 168 -3.55 -13.55 -12.89
N GLY A 169 -3.05 -12.47 -12.28
CA GLY A 169 -2.34 -12.47 -11.00
C GLY A 169 -3.22 -12.32 -9.77
N THR A 170 -2.60 -12.05 -8.61
CA THR A 170 -3.31 -11.89 -7.33
C THR A 170 -2.76 -10.76 -6.46
N VAL A 171 -3.62 -10.23 -5.59
CA VAL A 171 -3.23 -9.34 -4.49
C VAL A 171 -2.85 -10.18 -3.27
N CYS A 172 -1.84 -9.76 -2.51
CA CYS A 172 -1.46 -10.39 -1.24
C CYS A 172 -1.37 -9.39 -0.08
N THR A 173 -1.40 -9.89 1.14
CA THR A 173 -1.02 -9.20 2.38
C THR A 173 0.26 -9.81 2.94
N SER A 174 0.83 -9.21 3.99
CA SER A 174 1.95 -9.83 4.72
C SER A 174 1.58 -11.19 5.32
N SER A 175 0.32 -11.34 5.76
CA SER A 175 -0.21 -12.56 6.36
C SER A 175 -0.44 -13.71 5.36
N ASN A 176 -0.56 -13.43 4.05
CA ASN A 176 -0.82 -14.47 3.05
C ASN A 176 0.19 -14.51 1.88
N ALA A 177 1.25 -13.70 1.91
CA ALA A 177 2.26 -13.61 0.83
C ALA A 177 2.84 -14.97 0.44
N ARG A 178 3.06 -15.87 1.43
CA ARG A 178 3.54 -17.23 1.17
C ARG A 178 2.58 -18.02 0.28
N GLY A 179 1.30 -18.04 0.63
CA GLY A 179 0.28 -18.75 -0.15
C GLY A 179 0.11 -18.16 -1.55
N ALA A 180 0.24 -16.83 -1.69
CA ALA A 180 0.21 -16.16 -2.99
C ALA A 180 1.39 -16.58 -3.88
N LEU A 181 2.62 -16.63 -3.33
CA LEU A 181 3.80 -17.09 -4.07
C LEU A 181 3.72 -18.59 -4.43
N GLU A 182 3.28 -19.44 -3.50
CA GLU A 182 3.10 -20.88 -3.76
C GLU A 182 2.11 -21.11 -4.92
N TRP A 183 0.97 -20.42 -4.90
CA TRP A 183 0.00 -20.47 -5.99
C TRP A 183 0.61 -19.96 -7.30
N ALA A 184 1.29 -18.81 -7.28
CA ALA A 184 1.85 -18.19 -8.47
C ALA A 184 2.91 -19.05 -9.16
N PHE A 185 3.80 -19.69 -8.38
CA PHE A 185 4.79 -20.62 -8.91
C PHE A 185 4.15 -21.85 -9.53
N ALA A 186 3.02 -22.34 -8.99
CA ALA A 186 2.27 -23.43 -9.59
C ALA A 186 1.61 -23.05 -10.93
N GLN A 187 1.36 -21.76 -11.18
CA GLN A 187 0.77 -21.30 -12.45
C GLN A 187 1.81 -21.05 -13.55
N ARG A 188 2.87 -20.27 -13.27
CA ARG A 188 3.76 -19.74 -14.32
C ARG A 188 5.27 -19.83 -14.01
N GLY A 189 5.64 -20.29 -12.82
CA GLY A 189 7.04 -20.53 -12.44
C GLY A 189 7.90 -19.30 -12.13
N LYS A 190 7.50 -18.09 -12.55
CA LYS A 190 8.15 -16.80 -12.19
C LYS A 190 7.14 -15.80 -11.64
N VAL A 191 7.62 -14.89 -10.80
CA VAL A 191 6.78 -13.85 -10.18
C VAL A 191 7.34 -12.45 -10.42
N LEU A 192 6.47 -11.51 -10.79
CA LEU A 192 6.73 -10.06 -10.66
C LEU A 192 6.04 -9.57 -9.38
N PHE A 193 6.80 -9.19 -8.36
CA PHE A 193 6.29 -8.83 -7.05
C PHE A 193 6.48 -7.34 -6.77
N PHE A 194 5.41 -6.61 -6.48
CA PHE A 194 5.46 -5.15 -6.28
C PHE A 194 4.46 -4.66 -5.23
N PRO A 195 4.64 -3.46 -4.63
CA PRO A 195 5.82 -2.61 -4.74
C PRO A 195 6.96 -2.99 -3.76
N ASP A 196 6.73 -3.87 -2.80
CA ASP A 196 7.68 -4.12 -1.70
C ASP A 196 8.65 -5.27 -1.98
N GLN A 197 9.91 -4.93 -2.28
CA GLN A 197 10.97 -5.93 -2.49
C GLN A 197 11.22 -6.81 -1.27
N HIS A 198 11.07 -6.29 -0.05
CA HIS A 198 11.43 -7.01 1.15
C HIS A 198 10.37 -8.03 1.52
N LEU A 199 9.09 -7.69 1.36
CA LEU A 199 8.02 -8.68 1.54
C LEU A 199 8.20 -9.85 0.57
N GLY A 200 8.40 -9.57 -0.73
CA GLY A 200 8.64 -10.60 -1.74
C GLY A 200 9.92 -11.41 -1.46
N ARG A 201 11.03 -10.73 -1.16
CA ARG A 201 12.33 -11.36 -0.90
C ARG A 201 12.32 -12.23 0.35
N ASN A 202 11.79 -11.73 1.46
CA ASN A 202 11.76 -12.46 2.72
C ASN A 202 10.90 -13.72 2.57
N THR A 203 9.71 -13.58 1.96
CA THR A 203 8.82 -14.71 1.70
C THR A 203 9.48 -15.74 0.78
N GLY A 204 10.09 -15.30 -0.33
CA GLY A 204 10.81 -16.18 -1.25
C GLY A 204 11.99 -16.90 -0.59
N LYS A 205 12.77 -16.20 0.23
CA LYS A 205 13.89 -16.77 1.00
C LYS A 205 13.39 -17.83 1.98
N ASP A 206 12.31 -17.58 2.70
CA ASP A 206 11.70 -18.52 3.65
C ASP A 206 11.06 -19.74 2.95
N MET A 207 10.81 -19.63 1.64
CA MET A 207 10.40 -20.74 0.77
C MET A 207 11.60 -21.49 0.16
N GLY A 208 12.83 -21.06 0.41
CA GLY A 208 14.05 -21.67 -0.12
C GLY A 208 14.43 -21.23 -1.53
N VAL A 209 13.84 -20.15 -2.06
CA VAL A 209 14.30 -19.56 -3.32
C VAL A 209 15.69 -18.95 -3.10
N PRO A 210 16.69 -19.26 -3.94
CA PRO A 210 18.03 -18.66 -3.84
C PRO A 210 18.02 -17.14 -4.03
N LEU A 211 18.91 -16.41 -3.35
CA LEU A 211 18.96 -14.94 -3.41
C LEU A 211 19.42 -14.41 -4.78
N ASP A 212 20.23 -15.19 -5.49
CA ASP A 212 20.68 -14.96 -6.87
C ASP A 212 19.57 -15.21 -7.91
N GLU A 213 18.53 -15.94 -7.56
CA GLU A 213 17.29 -16.06 -8.35
C GLU A 213 16.26 -14.95 -8.00
N MET A 214 16.64 -13.95 -7.19
CA MET A 214 15.77 -12.84 -6.77
C MET A 214 16.37 -11.47 -7.13
N VAL A 215 16.03 -10.99 -8.32
CA VAL A 215 16.51 -9.72 -8.87
C VAL A 215 15.64 -8.54 -8.46
N VAL A 216 16.21 -7.34 -8.40
CA VAL A 216 15.47 -6.12 -8.08
C VAL A 216 15.26 -5.28 -9.33
N TRP A 217 14.00 -5.04 -9.67
CA TRP A 217 13.57 -4.17 -10.75
C TRP A 217 13.52 -2.71 -10.28
N ASN A 218 14.40 -1.87 -10.84
CA ASN A 218 14.37 -0.43 -10.60
C ASN A 218 13.57 0.28 -11.70
N PRO A 219 12.36 0.80 -11.44
CA PRO A 219 11.49 1.38 -12.47
C PRO A 219 12.03 2.68 -13.11
N PHE A 220 13.13 3.20 -12.60
CA PHE A 220 13.81 4.39 -13.14
C PHE A 220 14.98 4.05 -14.06
N LYS A 221 15.13 2.78 -14.46
CA LYS A 221 16.16 2.31 -15.38
C LYS A 221 15.52 1.45 -16.48
N PRO A 222 16.02 1.50 -17.73
CA PRO A 222 15.63 0.55 -18.76
C PRO A 222 15.84 -0.90 -18.29
N PHE A 223 14.88 -1.77 -18.56
CA PHE A 223 14.85 -3.18 -18.16
C PHE A 223 15.07 -3.39 -16.65
N GLY A 224 14.60 -2.46 -15.84
CA GLY A 224 14.83 -2.47 -14.39
C GLY A 224 16.29 -2.26 -13.97
N GLY A 225 17.20 -1.99 -14.92
CA GLY A 225 18.65 -2.01 -14.73
C GLY A 225 19.27 -3.40 -14.69
N LEU A 226 18.57 -4.39 -15.25
CA LEU A 226 18.99 -5.78 -15.36
C LEU A 226 19.30 -6.14 -16.81
N THR A 227 20.09 -7.19 -16.98
CA THR A 227 20.29 -7.86 -18.27
C THR A 227 19.17 -8.86 -18.55
N ASP A 228 18.96 -9.19 -19.83
CA ASP A 228 18.00 -10.24 -20.24
C ASP A 228 18.29 -11.57 -19.52
N GLU A 229 19.56 -11.94 -19.39
CA GLU A 229 19.97 -13.17 -18.69
C GLU A 229 19.56 -13.17 -17.21
N GLU A 230 19.75 -12.06 -16.50
CA GLU A 230 19.30 -11.93 -15.10
C GLU A 230 17.77 -12.04 -14.99
N ILE A 231 17.02 -11.42 -15.91
CA ILE A 231 15.55 -11.49 -15.95
C ILE A 231 15.08 -12.91 -16.24
N LEU A 232 15.70 -13.59 -17.22
CA LEU A 232 15.37 -14.95 -17.62
C LEU A 232 15.69 -15.98 -16.52
N ASN A 233 16.79 -15.80 -15.80
CA ASN A 233 17.22 -16.70 -14.72
C ASN A 233 16.50 -16.45 -13.38
N ALA A 234 15.95 -15.26 -13.14
CA ALA A 234 15.27 -14.94 -11.89
C ALA A 234 14.00 -15.78 -11.68
N LYS A 235 13.70 -16.22 -10.46
CA LYS A 235 12.36 -16.71 -10.10
C LYS A 235 11.44 -15.62 -9.59
N ILE A 236 12.00 -14.59 -8.95
CA ILE A 236 11.24 -13.46 -8.44
C ILE A 236 11.89 -12.16 -8.91
N ILE A 237 11.13 -11.35 -9.63
CA ILE A 237 11.47 -9.98 -10.01
C ILE A 237 10.81 -9.07 -8.98
N LEU A 238 11.63 -8.43 -8.15
CA LEU A 238 11.20 -7.64 -7.00
C LEU A 238 11.22 -6.15 -7.33
N TRP A 239 10.09 -5.47 -7.22
CA TRP A 239 10.04 -4.02 -7.44
C TRP A 239 10.84 -3.26 -6.38
N ARG A 240 11.61 -2.25 -6.77
CA ARG A 240 12.45 -1.43 -5.88
C ARG A 240 11.65 -0.44 -5.01
N GLY A 241 10.60 -0.89 -4.35
CA GLY A 241 9.95 -0.21 -3.23
C GLY A 241 10.15 -0.99 -1.92
N HIS A 242 9.80 -0.40 -0.78
CA HIS A 242 9.99 -1.04 0.52
C HIS A 242 9.08 -0.46 1.61
N CYS A 243 8.64 -1.31 2.55
CA CYS A 243 8.16 -0.84 3.86
C CYS A 243 9.35 -0.70 4.80
N SER A 244 9.36 0.35 5.63
CA SER A 244 10.25 0.40 6.80
C SER A 244 10.03 -0.80 7.75
N VAL A 245 8.81 -1.33 7.82
CA VAL A 245 8.47 -2.49 8.67
C VAL A 245 9.11 -3.78 8.15
N HIS A 246 9.20 -3.96 6.83
CA HIS A 246 9.76 -5.16 6.20
C HIS A 246 11.28 -5.06 6.00
N GLN A 247 11.90 -3.89 6.27
CA GLN A 247 13.35 -3.70 6.24
C GLN A 247 14.08 -4.43 7.37
N GLN A 248 13.44 -4.68 8.51
CA GLN A 248 14.12 -5.27 9.67
C GLN A 248 14.27 -6.79 9.54
N PHE A 249 15.47 -7.21 9.15
CA PHE A 249 15.97 -8.57 9.34
C PHE A 249 16.15 -8.85 10.83
N ARG A 250 15.37 -9.78 11.38
CA ARG A 250 15.74 -10.47 12.62
C ARG A 250 16.08 -11.92 12.30
N PRO A 251 17.36 -12.27 12.18
CA PRO A 251 17.75 -13.67 12.30
C PRO A 251 17.55 -14.04 13.77
N GLY A 252 16.58 -14.92 14.01
CA GLY A 252 16.43 -15.68 15.25
C GLY A 252 16.70 -17.14 14.94
#